data_AF-A0A933PW25-F1
#
_entry.id   AF-A0A933PW25-F1
#
_cell.length_a   1.000
_cell.length_b   1.000
_cell.length_c   1.000
_cell.angle_alpha   90.00
_cell.angle_beta   90.00
_cell.angle_gamma   90.00
#
_symmetry.space_group_name_H-M   'P 1'
#
loop_
_entity.id
_entity.type
_entity.pdbx_description
1 polymer ?
#
loop_
_entity_poly.entity_id
_entity_poly.type
_entity_poly.pdbx_seq_one_letter_code
_entity_poly.pdbx_strand_id
1 'polypeptide(L)' 'MEDYWQLLDSEEPADRLKGLELIGVMPAGGDRAKIIRKLKDMMLDWDDDVRAQVSAVLAKYAGK' A
#
# COMPACT_ATOMS: atom_id res chain seq x y z
N MET A 1 7.73 -13.29 -7.60
CA MET A 1 6.72 -12.41 -6.99
C MET A 1 7.43 -11.09 -6.82
N GLU A 2 6.98 -10.02 -7.46
CA GLU A 2 7.58 -8.69 -7.23
C GLU A 2 7.48 -8.38 -5.73
N ASP A 3 8.58 -7.92 -5.15
CA ASP A 3 8.61 -7.54 -3.74
C ASP A 3 7.88 -6.20 -3.61
N TYR A 4 6.60 -6.26 -3.24
CA TYR A 4 5.78 -5.07 -3.08
C TYR A 4 6.39 -4.09 -2.07
N TRP A 5 7.23 -4.54 -1.12
CA TRP A 5 7.94 -3.63 -0.22
C TRP A 5 8.88 -2.69 -0.97
N GLN A 6 9.63 -3.20 -1.94
CA GLN A 6 10.52 -2.37 -2.77
C GLN A 6 9.74 -1.35 -3.60
N LEU A 7 8.59 -1.76 -4.14
CA LEU A 7 7.72 -0.89 -4.92
C LEU A 7 7.17 0.27 -4.07
N LEU A 8 6.76 0.01 -2.82
CA LEU A 8 6.25 1.05 -1.91
C LEU A 8 7.32 2.00 -1.37
N ASP A 9 8.60 1.66 -1.54
CA ASP A 9 9.75 2.48 -1.15
C ASP A 9 10.37 3.23 -2.34
N SER A 10 9.85 3.05 -3.56
CA SER A 10 10.31 3.75 -4.76
C SER A 10 10.00 5.24 -4.69
N GLU A 11 10.88 6.07 -5.26
CA GLU A 11 10.66 7.50 -5.46
C GLU A 11 9.59 7.76 -6.55
N GLU A 12 9.38 6.81 -7.45
CA GLU A 12 8.42 6.91 -8.55
C GLU A 12 6.99 6.57 -8.08
N PRO A 13 6.00 7.47 -8.24
CA PRO A 13 4.62 7.20 -7.86
C PRO A 13 4.02 5.95 -8.52
N ALA A 14 4.38 5.71 -9.78
CA ALA A 14 3.89 4.56 -10.54
C ALA A 14 4.28 3.21 -9.89
N ASP A 15 5.48 3.12 -9.33
CA ASP A 15 5.92 1.93 -8.61
C ASP A 15 5.15 1.77 -7.30
N ARG A 16 4.95 2.86 -6.55
CA ARG A 16 4.17 2.83 -5.30
C ARG A 16 2.73 2.41 -5.56
N LEU A 17 2.10 2.92 -6.62
CA LEU A 17 0.77 2.49 -7.06
C LEU A 17 0.72 1.00 -7.39
N LYS A 18 1.72 0.49 -8.12
CA LYS A 18 1.83 -0.94 -8.43
C LYS A 18 1.98 -1.79 -7.16
N GLY A 19 2.78 -1.34 -6.20
CA GLY A 19 2.92 -1.98 -4.88
C GLY A 19 1.59 -2.04 -4.11
N LEU A 20 0.81 -0.96 -4.15
CA LEU A 20 -0.51 -0.89 -3.53
C LEU A 20 -1.53 -1.81 -4.22
N GLU A 21 -1.50 -1.94 -5.55
CA GLU A 21 -2.29 -2.91 -6.29
C GLU A 21 -2.00 -4.35 -5.85
N LEU A 22 -0.72 -4.72 -5.76
CA LEU A 22 -0.31 -6.05 -5.32
C LEU A 22 -0.80 -6.36 -3.90
N ILE A 23 -0.69 -5.40 -2.97
CA ILE A 23 -1.26 -5.54 -1.62
C ILE A 23 -2.78 -5.65 -1.66
N GLY A 24 -3.43 -4.87 -2.53
CA GLY A 24 -4.88 -4.79 -2.69
C GLY A 24 -5.50 -6.12 -3.09
N VAL A 25 -4.77 -7.01 -3.76
CA VAL A 25 -5.25 -8.34 -4.17
C VAL A 25 -4.85 -9.47 -3.22
N MET A 26 -3.89 -9.23 -2.31
CA MET A 26 -3.44 -10.25 -1.36
C MET A 26 -4.55 -10.61 -0.33
N PRO A 27 -4.67 -11.90 0.03
CA PRO A 27 -5.48 -12.31 1.17
C PRO A 27 -4.85 -11.80 2.47
N ALA A 28 -5.68 -11.33 3.41
CA ALA A 28 -5.20 -10.81 4.69
C ALA A 28 -4.57 -11.93 5.53
N GLY A 29 -3.23 -12.05 5.48
CA GLY A 29 -2.43 -13.04 6.20
C GLY A 29 -1.42 -12.43 7.18
N GLY A 30 -0.38 -13.18 7.54
CA GLY A 30 0.58 -12.91 8.63
C GLY A 30 1.28 -11.54 8.63
N ASP A 31 1.27 -10.80 7.51
CA ASP A 31 1.85 -9.46 7.40
C ASP A 31 0.85 -8.31 7.61
N ARG A 32 -0.42 -8.58 7.94
CA ARG A 32 -1.48 -7.55 8.07
C ARG A 32 -1.06 -6.36 8.92
N ALA A 33 -0.45 -6.59 10.08
CA ALA A 33 -0.02 -5.51 10.97
C ALA A 33 1.10 -4.65 10.36
N LYS A 34 2.05 -5.28 9.66
CA LYS A 34 3.16 -4.59 8.98
C LYS A 34 2.65 -3.77 7.80
N ILE A 35 1.76 -4.35 6.99
CA ILE A 35 1.08 -3.67 5.88
C ILE A 35 0.31 -2.46 6.40
N ILE A 36 -0.52 -2.61 7.44
CA ILE A 36 -1.26 -1.48 8.02
C ILE A 36 -0.33 -0.36 8.49
N ARG A 37 0.82 -0.69 9.10
CA ARG A 37 1.79 0.33 9.53
C ARG A 37 2.33 1.10 8.33
N LYS A 38 2.82 0.41 7.30
CA LYS A 38 3.35 1.05 6.09
C LYS A 38 2.29 1.91 5.38
N LEU A 39 1.06 1.40 5.24
CA LEU A 39 -0.04 2.15 4.63
C LEU A 39 -0.37 3.43 5.42
N LYS A 40 -0.30 3.41 6.76
CA LYS A 40 -0.48 4.63 7.57
C LYS A 40 0.61 5.66 7.29
N ASP A 41 1.86 5.23 7.15
CA ASP A 41 2.97 6.14 6.81
C ASP A 41 2.75 6.76 5.41
N MET A 42 2.27 5.97 4.45
CA MET A 42 1.96 6.41 3.09
C MET A 42 0.69 7.26 2.97
N MET A 43 -0.10 7.46 4.02
CA MET A 43 -1.23 8.41 3.97
C MET A 43 -0.75 9.85 3.74
N LEU A 44 0.54 10.12 3.99
CA LEU A 44 1.20 11.40 3.78
C LEU A 44 2.07 11.41 2.52
N ASP A 45 1.87 10.45 1.59
CA ASP A 45 2.57 10.45 0.30
C ASP A 45 2.37 11.79 -0.41
N TRP A 46 3.38 12.28 -1.11
CA TRP A 46 3.28 13.57 -1.81
C TRP A 46 2.39 13.48 -3.05
N ASP A 47 2.23 12.27 -3.62
CA ASP A 47 1.39 12.04 -4.79
C ASP A 47 -0.08 11.78 -4.41
N ASP A 48 -0.99 12.52 -5.05
CA ASP A 48 -2.42 12.51 -4.74
C ASP A 48 -3.08 11.15 -5.06
N ASP A 49 -2.70 10.53 -6.18
CA ASP A 49 -3.24 9.24 -6.62
C ASP A 49 -2.75 8.12 -5.70
N VAL A 50 -1.48 8.17 -5.27
CA VAL A 50 -0.94 7.26 -4.27
C VAL A 50 -1.74 7.38 -2.96
N ARG A 51 -1.98 8.59 -2.45
CA ARG A 51 -2.77 8.78 -1.21
C ARG A 51 -4.20 8.25 -1.34
N ALA A 52 -4.84 8.46 -2.49
CA ALA A 52 -6.18 7.95 -2.75
C ALA A 52 -6.20 6.41 -2.72
N GLN A 53 -5.24 5.77 -3.39
CA GLN A 53 -5.13 4.32 -3.43
C GLN A 53 -4.76 3.72 -2.06
N VAL A 54 -3.86 4.36 -1.30
CA VAL A 54 -3.52 3.97 0.08
C VAL A 54 -4.78 3.92 0.93
N SER A 55 -5.65 4.92 0.83
CA SER A 55 -6.90 4.98 1.60
C SER A 55 -7.84 3.82 1.27
N ALA A 56 -7.96 3.47 -0.02
CA ALA A 56 -8.76 2.34 -0.47
C ALA A 56 -8.21 0.99 0.04
N VAL A 57 -6.90 0.78 -0.09
CA VAL A 57 -6.24 -0.45 0.39
C VAL A 57 -6.32 -0.55 1.92
N LEU A 58 -6.09 0.56 2.64
CA LEU A 58 -6.15 0.59 4.09
C LEU A 58 -7.55 0.25 4.62
N ALA A 59 -8.63 0.68 3.95
CA ALA A 59 -9.99 0.32 4.32
C ALA A 59 -10.20 -1.21 4.33
N LYS A 60 -9.78 -1.89 3.24
CA LYS A 60 -9.82 -3.36 3.13
C LYS A 60 -9.08 -4.04 4.28
N TYR A 61 -7.90 -3.53 4.63
CA TYR A 61 -7.08 -4.11 5.70
C TYR A 61 -7.53 -3.70 7.09
N ALA A 62 -8.22 -2.58 7.29
CA ALA A 62 -8.78 -2.17 8.58
C ALA A 62 -10.10 -2.91 8.93
N GLY A 63 -10.66 -3.66 7.97
CA GLY A 63 -11.94 -4.35 8.13
C GLY A 63 -13.14 -3.41 7.96
N LYS A 64 -12.99 -2.37 7.12
CA LYS A 64 -14.06 -1.46 6.73
C LYS A 64 -14.50 -1.73 5.29
#